data_AF-A0A651DT08-F1
#
_entry.id   AF-A0A651DT08-F1
#
_cell.length_a   1.000
_cell.length_b   1.000
_cell.length_c   1.000
_cell.angle_alpha   90.00
_cell.angle_beta   90.00
_cell.angle_gamma   90.00
#
_symmetry.space_group_name_H-M   'P 1'
#
loop_
_entity.id
_entity.type
_entity.pdbx_description
1 polymer ?
#
loop_
_entity_poly.entity_id
_entity_poly.type
_entity_poly.pdbx_seq_one_letter_code
_entity_poly.pdbx_strand_id
1 'polypeptide(L)'
;MNIYRFRLIFLIVMMTGLSVLSAACRREQPQLDPIEIQVTSITIQGSSHVSIGAAVTYSAVLLPHNATNLSVTWSVFSRGGVAEINQQGILSPSQAGGITIRATAANGLYAEIQVAILNVTIPVTSVEIHGSNQFVHGDREDYSLTVLPENATWRQVEWSVISGQGRIDASGRLAAKASGELVIQVRVDGIPATKTIQVTPYTGPVSSLRVLLNRVDLRHTVLRDYEREFEAIHPMYDVTFETLLDYENNARMRLMGGNYGDVLLMPSSVSAQNLSYYFAPIGTLDSLSSSWRYVGQKAYQDTVYGLPTYGNVNGILYNKKVFERASITMLPTTPEAFLDAMRSIRTHHANHPDFIAPFYSNKKDGWPLDQWQGNVSGVSGNPDYYYNILPTDRQAFLPGSPHHIVYKLLYDLVYEGLIEADPSTTNWERSKIEFVKGNIGTMVVGSWAVSQFIDVATRVKEGTFVFDDGTPGEQSNLADPEDIGYMPFPYTHPDGHLYSAHSPDFFMGISNRSNNIQGANDFMMWFLRESGYYELTGGIPPRTDMPFPDVIAAFEALGVILFEENPPTGAMIGRLELVEASSGIVLWNPDWKRDLFEDAFFRRKTFETISSNLNTLWNSGIDQTA
;
A
#
# COMPACT_ATOMS: atom_id res chain seq x y z
N MET A 1 -1.62 12.67 -70.51
CA MET A 1 -1.12 13.82 -71.28
C MET A 1 -1.94 15.04 -70.88
N ASN A 2 -1.28 16.11 -70.40
CA ASN A 2 -1.61 17.56 -70.46
C ASN A 2 -3.09 18.05 -70.55
N ILE A 3 -3.55 19.16 -69.93
CA ILE A 3 -2.90 20.24 -69.13
C ILE A 3 -4.01 21.12 -68.47
N TYR A 4 -3.86 21.54 -67.19
CA TYR A 4 -4.24 22.86 -66.57
C TYR A 4 -5.71 23.40 -66.69
N ARG A 5 -6.13 24.58 -66.17
CA ARG A 5 -6.05 25.32 -64.86
C ARG A 5 -7.04 26.52 -64.90
N PHE A 6 -7.53 26.98 -63.73
CA PHE A 6 -7.70 28.40 -63.29
C PHE A 6 -8.86 29.35 -63.77
N ARG A 7 -9.42 30.10 -62.78
CA ARG A 7 -9.76 31.57 -62.75
C ARG A 7 -11.04 32.11 -63.46
N LEU A 8 -11.69 33.24 -63.09
CA LEU A 8 -11.67 34.14 -61.89
C LEU A 8 -12.93 35.08 -61.80
N ILE A 9 -13.33 35.44 -60.55
CA ILE A 9 -14.18 36.51 -59.95
C ILE A 9 -14.44 37.85 -60.74
N PHE A 10 -15.64 38.51 -60.63
CA PHE A 10 -15.87 39.91 -60.10
C PHE A 10 -17.28 40.61 -60.22
N LEU A 11 -17.55 41.59 -59.31
CA LEU A 11 -18.54 42.75 -59.33
C LEU A 11 -20.05 42.41 -59.16
N ILE A 12 -21.06 43.23 -58.73
CA ILE A 12 -21.37 44.64 -58.27
C ILE A 12 -22.48 44.53 -57.15
N VAL A 13 -22.79 45.32 -56.09
CA VAL A 13 -22.39 46.59 -55.39
C VAL A 13 -23.48 47.72 -55.32
N MET A 14 -23.65 48.39 -54.14
CA MET A 14 -24.51 49.57 -53.76
C MET A 14 -26.05 49.36 -53.61
N MET A 15 -26.65 49.55 -52.40
CA MET A 15 -27.22 50.77 -51.72
C MET A 15 -28.71 51.06 -52.06
N THR A 16 -29.62 51.54 -51.18
CA THR A 16 -29.56 52.10 -49.80
C THR A 16 -30.91 51.92 -49.06
N GLY A 17 -30.97 52.01 -47.72
CA GLY A 17 -32.24 52.08 -46.96
C GLY A 17 -32.12 52.23 -45.42
N LEU A 18 -32.16 53.47 -44.92
CA LEU A 18 -32.40 53.84 -43.50
C LEU A 18 -33.93 53.96 -43.25
N SER A 19 -34.50 54.03 -42.04
CA SER A 19 -34.13 53.83 -40.61
C SER A 19 -35.46 53.71 -39.81
N VAL A 20 -35.63 53.55 -38.49
CA VAL A 20 -34.80 53.61 -37.24
C VAL A 20 -35.31 52.45 -36.32
N LEU A 21 -35.07 52.25 -35.01
CA LEU A 21 -34.47 52.91 -33.81
C LEU A 21 -33.69 51.78 -33.05
N SER A 22 -33.21 51.84 -31.78
CA SER A 22 -33.32 52.76 -30.64
C SER A 22 -31.94 52.94 -29.96
N ALA A 23 -31.82 53.91 -29.04
CA ALA A 23 -30.54 54.22 -28.39
C ALA A 23 -30.31 53.44 -27.09
N ALA A 24 -29.11 52.87 -26.92
CA ALA A 24 -28.60 52.35 -25.66
C ALA A 24 -27.19 52.91 -25.41
N CYS A 25 -27.00 53.61 -24.29
CA CYS A 25 -25.70 54.19 -23.94
C CYS A 25 -24.76 53.09 -23.44
N ARG A 26 -23.83 52.65 -24.31
CA ARG A 26 -22.88 51.59 -23.98
C ARG A 26 -21.67 52.19 -23.25
N ARG A 27 -21.63 52.00 -21.93
CA ARG A 27 -20.50 52.36 -21.06
C ARG A 27 -19.28 51.54 -21.48
N GLU A 28 -18.25 52.18 -22.03
CA GLU A 28 -16.98 51.52 -22.29
C GLU A 28 -16.36 51.05 -20.97
N GLN A 29 -15.94 49.78 -20.93
CA GLN A 29 -15.10 49.28 -19.83
C GLN A 29 -13.66 49.65 -20.16
N PRO A 30 -12.85 50.13 -19.19
CA PRO A 30 -11.43 50.34 -19.42
C PRO A 30 -10.78 49.00 -19.75
N GLN A 31 -10.17 48.91 -20.93
CA GLN A 31 -9.33 47.77 -21.29
C GLN A 31 -8.09 47.82 -20.40
N LEU A 32 -8.00 46.89 -19.44
CA LEU A 32 -6.79 46.67 -18.67
C LEU A 32 -5.71 46.13 -19.62
N ASP A 33 -4.54 46.77 -19.64
CA ASP A 33 -3.36 46.17 -20.23
C ASP A 33 -3.06 44.84 -19.51
N PRO A 34 -2.65 43.78 -20.24
CA PRO A 34 -2.34 42.50 -19.61
C PRO A 34 -1.16 42.68 -18.65
N ILE A 35 -1.38 42.35 -17.38
CA ILE A 35 -0.37 42.48 -16.32
C ILE A 35 0.84 41.62 -16.70
N GLU A 36 1.98 42.25 -16.97
CA GLU A 36 3.20 41.53 -17.30
C GLU A 36 3.77 40.88 -16.03
N ILE A 37 3.64 39.56 -15.94
CA ILE A 37 4.16 38.78 -14.84
C ILE A 37 5.63 38.49 -15.16
N GLN A 38 6.53 39.16 -14.45
CA GLN A 38 7.97 38.96 -14.59
C GLN A 38 8.43 37.64 -13.97
N VAL A 39 9.43 37.00 -14.59
CA VAL A 39 10.18 35.90 -13.97
C VAL A 39 10.94 36.45 -12.76
N THR A 40 10.77 35.83 -11.60
CA THR A 40 11.42 36.22 -10.33
C THR A 40 12.51 35.24 -9.89
N SER A 41 12.49 34.00 -10.38
CA SER A 41 13.61 33.06 -10.24
C SER A 41 13.73 32.12 -11.44
N ILE A 42 14.94 31.60 -11.63
CA ILE A 42 15.29 30.59 -12.62
C ILE A 42 16.21 29.56 -11.96
N THR A 43 16.05 28.28 -12.31
CA THR A 43 16.95 27.19 -11.91
C THR A 43 17.27 26.30 -13.13
N ILE A 44 18.42 25.62 -13.11
CA ILE A 44 18.77 24.60 -14.11
C ILE A 44 18.53 23.22 -13.51
N GLN A 45 17.94 22.32 -14.29
CA GLN A 45 17.88 20.89 -14.01
C GLN A 45 18.74 20.13 -15.03
N GLY A 46 19.47 19.12 -14.54
CA GLY A 46 20.33 18.26 -15.33
C GLY A 46 21.53 17.77 -14.53
N SER A 47 22.28 16.82 -15.08
CA SER A 47 23.35 16.11 -14.36
C SER A 47 24.55 17.00 -14.02
N SER A 48 25.13 16.83 -12.83
CA SER A 48 26.43 17.41 -12.44
C SER A 48 27.64 16.73 -13.13
N HIS A 49 27.39 15.71 -13.96
CA HIS A 49 28.39 14.95 -14.70
C HIS A 49 27.79 14.37 -16.00
N VAL A 50 28.61 14.28 -17.05
CA VAL A 50 28.26 13.77 -18.39
C VAL A 50 29.46 13.03 -18.99
N SER A 51 29.31 12.27 -20.07
CA SER A 51 30.44 11.61 -20.77
C SER A 51 30.79 12.29 -22.10
N ILE A 52 32.05 12.27 -22.53
CA ILE A 52 32.43 12.66 -23.90
C ILE A 52 31.60 11.86 -24.92
N GLY A 53 31.08 12.54 -25.94
CA GLY A 53 30.33 11.93 -27.05
C GLY A 53 28.88 11.56 -26.71
N ALA A 54 28.47 11.60 -25.44
CA ALA A 54 27.09 11.39 -25.03
C ALA A 54 26.38 12.75 -24.89
N ALA A 55 25.45 13.05 -25.80
CA ALA A 55 24.63 14.26 -25.71
C ALA A 55 23.63 14.15 -24.55
N VAL A 56 23.45 15.23 -23.78
CA VAL A 56 22.62 15.28 -22.57
C VAL A 56 21.81 16.57 -22.53
N THR A 57 20.50 16.48 -22.28
CA THR A 57 19.63 17.66 -22.22
C THR A 57 19.58 18.26 -20.81
N TYR A 58 19.68 19.58 -20.73
CA TYR A 58 19.42 20.39 -19.56
C TYR A 58 18.14 21.20 -19.77
N SER A 59 17.32 21.34 -18.73
CA SER A 59 16.13 22.19 -18.75
C SER A 59 16.29 23.34 -17.76
N ALA A 60 15.54 24.42 -17.97
CA ALA A 60 15.49 25.54 -17.06
C ALA A 60 14.05 25.74 -16.58
N VAL A 61 13.86 25.84 -15.27
CA VAL A 61 12.55 26.12 -14.66
C VAL A 61 12.53 27.58 -14.26
N LEU A 62 11.49 28.30 -14.69
CA LEU A 62 11.28 29.71 -14.40
C LEU A 62 10.04 29.83 -13.51
N LEU A 63 10.13 30.66 -12.48
CA LEU A 63 9.02 30.98 -11.60
C LEU A 63 8.70 32.48 -11.63
N PRO A 64 7.42 32.88 -11.49
CA PRO A 64 6.26 31.99 -11.43
C PRO A 64 5.93 31.38 -12.82
N HIS A 65 5.30 30.20 -12.85
CA HIS A 65 5.04 29.48 -14.11
C HIS A 65 4.09 30.20 -15.09
N ASN A 66 3.36 31.22 -14.63
CA ASN A 66 2.50 32.10 -15.43
C ASN A 66 3.19 33.40 -15.87
N ALA A 67 4.53 33.48 -15.79
CA ALA A 67 5.29 34.63 -16.29
C ALA A 67 5.06 34.85 -17.80
N THR A 68 4.93 36.11 -18.21
CA THR A 68 4.48 36.50 -19.56
C THR A 68 5.50 36.19 -20.66
N ASN A 69 6.77 36.02 -20.31
CA ASN A 69 7.81 35.55 -21.22
C ASN A 69 8.71 34.52 -20.53
N LEU A 70 8.65 33.27 -21.00
CA LEU A 70 9.39 32.12 -20.47
C LEU A 70 10.60 31.73 -21.35
N SER A 71 11.04 32.58 -22.28
CA SER A 71 12.18 32.25 -23.15
C SER A 71 13.50 32.22 -22.38
N VAL A 72 14.36 31.25 -22.75
CA VAL A 72 15.67 31.02 -22.14
C VAL A 72 16.75 31.02 -23.22
N THR A 73 17.85 31.71 -22.94
CA THR A 73 19.10 31.62 -23.72
C THR A 73 20.11 30.76 -22.96
N TRP A 74 20.66 29.74 -23.63
CA TRP A 74 21.66 28.83 -23.09
C TRP A 74 23.09 29.21 -23.50
N SER A 75 24.05 28.94 -22.60
CA SER A 75 25.48 29.14 -22.84
C SER A 75 26.35 28.18 -22.00
N VAL A 76 27.57 27.91 -22.44
CA VAL A 76 28.57 27.08 -21.75
C VAL A 76 29.87 27.87 -21.60
N PHE A 77 30.48 27.79 -20.41
CA PHE A 77 31.79 28.33 -20.09
C PHE A 77 32.75 27.19 -19.74
N SER A 78 33.90 27.12 -20.41
CA SER A 78 34.91 26.10 -20.12
C SER A 78 35.57 26.33 -18.76
N ARG A 79 35.78 25.25 -18.01
CA ARG A 79 36.65 25.16 -16.83
C ARG A 79 37.65 24.00 -16.99
N GLY A 80 38.12 23.80 -18.22
CA GLY A 80 39.04 22.73 -18.64
C GLY A 80 38.43 21.68 -19.57
N GLY A 81 37.11 21.46 -19.48
CA GLY A 81 36.35 20.65 -20.44
C GLY A 81 35.82 21.48 -21.61
N VAL A 82 35.37 20.81 -22.66
CA VAL A 82 34.75 21.44 -23.84
C VAL A 82 33.44 20.74 -24.17
N ALA A 83 32.39 21.54 -24.34
CA ALA A 83 31.08 21.12 -24.78
C ALA A 83 30.37 22.31 -25.46
N GLU A 84 29.45 22.03 -26.37
CA GLU A 84 28.51 23.01 -26.92
C GLU A 84 27.11 22.77 -26.33
N ILE A 85 26.28 23.81 -26.20
CA ILE A 85 24.85 23.68 -25.85
C ILE A 85 24.00 24.40 -26.89
N ASN A 86 22.92 23.77 -27.36
CA ASN A 86 21.96 24.41 -28.25
C ASN A 86 20.85 25.15 -27.46
N GLN A 87 20.02 25.93 -28.15
CA GLN A 87 18.94 26.69 -27.50
C GLN A 87 17.75 25.81 -27.03
N GLN A 88 17.79 24.51 -27.32
CA GLN A 88 16.91 23.48 -26.75
C GLN A 88 17.50 22.84 -25.49
N GLY A 89 18.64 23.34 -24.98
CA GLY A 89 19.32 22.84 -23.78
C GLY A 89 20.12 21.56 -23.96
N ILE A 90 20.27 21.06 -25.19
CA ILE A 90 21.04 19.83 -25.46
C ILE A 90 22.53 20.17 -25.48
N LEU A 91 23.24 19.63 -24.49
CA LEU A 91 24.69 19.67 -24.35
C LEU A 91 25.34 18.54 -25.17
N SER A 92 26.40 18.88 -25.91
CA SER A 92 27.23 17.96 -26.70
C SER A 92 28.68 18.00 -26.19
N PRO A 93 29.10 17.08 -25.29
CA PRO A 93 30.44 17.10 -24.70
C PRO A 93 31.51 16.52 -25.62
N SER A 94 32.61 17.25 -25.82
CA SER A 94 33.69 16.90 -26.77
C SER A 94 35.08 16.76 -26.13
N GLN A 95 35.30 17.32 -24.92
CA GLN A 95 36.57 17.15 -24.17
C GLN A 95 36.30 17.06 -22.66
N ALA A 96 36.95 16.09 -21.99
CA ALA A 96 36.85 15.89 -20.56
C ALA A 96 37.39 17.08 -19.74
N GLY A 97 36.85 17.25 -18.53
CA GLY A 97 37.15 18.37 -17.63
C GLY A 97 35.88 19.12 -17.18
N GLY A 98 36.06 20.16 -16.37
CA GLY A 98 34.94 20.95 -15.87
C GLY A 98 34.35 21.90 -16.92
N ILE A 99 33.05 22.14 -16.85
CA ILE A 99 32.35 23.26 -17.49
C ILE A 99 31.40 23.93 -16.47
N THR A 100 30.90 25.12 -16.82
CA THR A 100 29.70 25.72 -16.23
C THR A 100 28.67 25.91 -17.33
N ILE A 101 27.44 25.46 -17.11
CA ILE A 101 26.29 25.72 -18.00
C ILE A 101 25.49 26.87 -17.38
N ARG A 102 25.09 27.85 -18.18
CA ARG A 102 24.25 28.97 -17.77
C ARG A 102 22.98 29.06 -18.62
N ALA A 103 21.85 29.20 -17.94
CA ALA A 103 20.54 29.51 -18.52
C ALA A 103 20.16 30.94 -18.12
N THR A 104 19.75 31.77 -19.08
CA THR A 104 19.38 33.18 -18.85
C THR A 104 17.95 33.42 -19.34
N ALA A 105 17.07 33.90 -18.47
CA ALA A 105 15.71 34.29 -18.79
C ALA A 105 15.65 35.59 -19.60
N ALA A 106 14.52 35.83 -20.27
CA ALA A 106 14.30 37.03 -21.09
C ALA A 106 14.57 38.38 -20.40
N ASN A 107 14.39 38.47 -19.07
CA ASN A 107 14.64 39.67 -18.28
C ASN A 107 16.06 39.77 -17.68
N GLY A 108 16.97 38.86 -18.05
CA GLY A 108 18.38 38.88 -17.66
C GLY A 108 18.72 38.14 -16.36
N LEU A 109 17.73 37.62 -15.61
CA LEU A 109 18.00 36.68 -14.52
C LEU A 109 18.64 35.40 -15.08
N TYR A 110 19.62 34.84 -14.37
CA TYR A 110 20.31 33.62 -14.80
C TYR A 110 20.56 32.65 -13.64
N ALA A 111 20.69 31.37 -14.00
CA ALA A 111 21.16 30.31 -13.11
C ALA A 111 22.38 29.62 -13.73
N GLU A 112 23.21 28.97 -12.90
CA GLU A 112 24.38 28.22 -13.33
C GLU A 112 24.46 26.85 -12.66
N ILE A 113 24.97 25.86 -13.39
CA ILE A 113 25.34 24.55 -12.84
C ILE A 113 26.77 24.19 -13.29
N GLN A 114 27.57 23.66 -12.36
CA GLN A 114 28.89 23.13 -12.66
C GLN A 114 28.77 21.65 -13.06
N VAL A 115 29.42 21.27 -14.16
CA VAL A 115 29.31 19.90 -14.73
C VAL A 115 30.70 19.35 -15.02
N ALA A 116 30.96 18.11 -14.63
CA ALA A 116 32.17 17.37 -14.97
C ALA A 116 31.97 16.51 -16.22
N ILE A 117 32.75 16.76 -17.27
CA ILE A 117 32.79 15.89 -18.45
C ILE A 117 33.78 14.76 -18.17
N LEU A 118 33.25 13.55 -18.05
CA LEU A 118 33.93 12.29 -17.75
C LEU A 118 34.29 11.52 -19.04
N ASN A 119 35.21 10.58 -18.92
CA ASN A 119 35.97 10.03 -20.04
C ASN A 119 35.61 8.56 -20.32
N VAL A 120 34.31 8.27 -20.48
CA VAL A 120 33.65 6.93 -20.55
C VAL A 120 33.34 6.32 -19.17
N THR A 121 32.27 5.51 -19.10
CA THR A 121 31.92 4.65 -17.96
C THR A 121 33.03 3.65 -17.68
N ILE A 122 33.53 3.61 -16.45
CA ILE A 122 34.68 2.80 -16.08
C ILE A 122 34.17 1.43 -15.59
N PRO A 123 34.48 0.32 -16.29
CA PRO A 123 33.98 -0.99 -15.90
C PRO A 123 34.68 -1.50 -14.64
N VAL A 124 33.99 -2.35 -13.88
CA VAL A 124 34.58 -3.12 -12.79
C VAL A 124 35.66 -4.06 -13.35
N THR A 125 36.86 -4.02 -12.78
CA THR A 125 37.95 -4.96 -13.12
C THR A 125 38.14 -6.04 -12.06
N SER A 126 37.83 -5.74 -10.79
CA SER A 126 37.85 -6.71 -9.70
C SER A 126 37.02 -6.22 -8.51
N VAL A 127 36.63 -7.16 -7.64
CA VAL A 127 35.94 -6.89 -6.37
C VAL A 127 36.69 -7.60 -5.25
N GLU A 128 36.70 -7.03 -4.04
CA GLU A 128 37.24 -7.63 -2.82
C GLU A 128 36.17 -7.62 -1.70
N ILE A 129 36.20 -8.62 -0.81
CA ILE A 129 35.22 -8.79 0.29
C ILE A 129 35.90 -8.63 1.66
N HIS A 130 35.57 -7.55 2.36
CA HIS A 130 36.04 -7.22 3.70
C HIS A 130 35.09 -7.73 4.79
N GLY A 131 35.61 -7.92 6.01
CA GLY A 131 34.88 -8.53 7.14
C GLY A 131 35.63 -9.71 7.76
N SER A 132 35.04 -10.38 8.74
CA SER A 132 35.62 -11.53 9.45
C SER A 132 35.89 -12.75 8.55
N ASN A 133 36.76 -13.65 9.00
CA ASN A 133 36.98 -14.98 8.38
C ASN A 133 36.39 -16.13 9.22
N GLN A 134 35.84 -15.82 10.40
CA GLN A 134 35.22 -16.75 11.33
C GLN A 134 34.27 -15.99 12.27
N PHE A 135 33.18 -16.62 12.70
CA PHE A 135 32.25 -16.11 13.71
C PHE A 135 31.49 -17.26 14.39
N VAL A 136 30.77 -17.01 15.49
CA VAL A 136 29.99 -18.07 16.17
C VAL A 136 28.62 -18.21 15.51
N HIS A 137 28.16 -19.44 15.34
CA HIS A 137 26.80 -19.72 14.86
C HIS A 137 25.78 -19.04 15.80
N GLY A 138 24.95 -18.16 15.25
CA GLY A 138 24.04 -17.30 16.00
C GLY A 138 24.37 -15.82 15.93
N ASP A 139 25.65 -15.47 15.72
CA ASP A 139 26.04 -14.09 15.44
C ASP A 139 25.64 -13.69 14.00
N ARG A 140 25.47 -12.38 13.77
CA ARG A 140 25.35 -11.77 12.44
C ARG A 140 26.64 -11.02 12.14
N GLU A 141 27.17 -11.17 10.93
CA GLU A 141 28.41 -10.52 10.48
C GLU A 141 28.16 -9.68 9.22
N ASP A 142 28.66 -8.45 9.20
CA ASP A 142 28.44 -7.49 8.12
C ASP A 142 29.66 -7.45 7.17
N TYR A 143 29.47 -7.87 5.92
CA TYR A 143 30.51 -7.89 4.90
C TYR A 143 30.41 -6.67 3.99
N SER A 144 31.52 -5.93 3.89
CA SER A 144 31.66 -4.79 2.97
C SER A 144 32.51 -5.18 1.77
N LEU A 145 32.51 -4.34 0.73
CA LEU A 145 33.24 -4.61 -0.51
C LEU A 145 34.13 -3.44 -0.93
N THR A 146 35.13 -3.73 -1.76
CA THR A 146 35.86 -2.73 -2.53
C THR A 146 35.75 -3.09 -4.00
N VAL A 147 35.27 -2.15 -4.82
CA VAL A 147 35.23 -2.27 -6.27
C VAL A 147 36.47 -1.58 -6.83
N LEU A 148 37.19 -2.24 -7.73
CA LEU A 148 38.34 -1.66 -8.42
C LEU A 148 38.09 -1.57 -9.93
N PRO A 149 38.60 -0.52 -10.61
CA PRO A 149 39.24 0.66 -10.02
C PRO A 149 38.27 1.48 -9.15
N GLU A 150 38.79 2.28 -8.22
CA GLU A 150 37.98 3.02 -7.21
C GLU A 150 36.93 3.94 -7.84
N ASN A 151 37.15 4.39 -9.08
CA ASN A 151 36.24 5.20 -9.87
C ASN A 151 35.37 4.39 -10.87
N ALA A 152 35.25 3.08 -10.70
CA ALA A 152 34.35 2.24 -11.49
C ALA A 152 32.88 2.67 -11.33
N THR A 153 32.15 2.71 -12.44
CA THR A 153 30.74 3.09 -12.49
C THR A 153 29.86 1.84 -12.56
N TRP A 154 29.47 1.32 -11.40
CA TRP A 154 28.68 0.09 -11.25
C TRP A 154 27.25 0.34 -10.80
N ARG A 155 26.36 -0.66 -10.91
CA ARG A 155 24.92 -0.55 -10.55
C ARG A 155 24.31 -1.77 -9.89
N GLN A 156 24.78 -2.97 -10.20
CA GLN A 156 24.24 -4.23 -9.69
C GLN A 156 25.22 -4.85 -8.70
N VAL A 157 24.75 -5.13 -7.48
CA VAL A 157 25.49 -5.88 -6.46
C VAL A 157 24.63 -7.07 -6.06
N GLU A 158 25.14 -8.28 -6.28
CA GLU A 158 24.43 -9.53 -6.02
C GLU A 158 25.22 -10.35 -5.00
N TRP A 159 24.74 -10.40 -3.75
CA TRP A 159 25.29 -11.28 -2.71
C TRP A 159 24.62 -12.65 -2.75
N SER A 160 25.38 -13.71 -2.47
CA SER A 160 24.89 -15.08 -2.42
C SER A 160 25.76 -15.97 -1.51
N VAL A 161 25.17 -17.05 -0.99
CA VAL A 161 25.91 -18.16 -0.38
C VAL A 161 26.06 -19.25 -1.44
N ILE A 162 27.30 -19.63 -1.77
CA ILE A 162 27.60 -20.62 -2.82
C ILE A 162 28.10 -21.98 -2.26
N SER A 163 28.39 -22.04 -0.97
CA SER A 163 28.65 -23.28 -0.21
C SER A 163 28.35 -23.07 1.28
N GLY A 164 28.03 -24.13 2.01
CA GLY A 164 27.60 -24.08 3.40
C GLY A 164 26.10 -23.80 3.56
N GLN A 165 25.68 -23.41 4.77
CA GLN A 165 24.28 -23.16 5.12
C GLN A 165 24.13 -21.77 5.75
N GLY A 166 23.39 -20.88 5.10
CA GLY A 166 23.16 -19.52 5.59
C GLY A 166 22.39 -18.63 4.59
N ARG A 167 22.16 -17.39 4.98
CA ARG A 167 21.55 -16.32 4.18
C ARG A 167 22.44 -15.08 4.27
N ILE A 168 22.69 -14.41 3.15
CA ILE A 168 23.28 -13.07 3.11
C ILE A 168 22.28 -12.14 2.43
N ASP A 169 22.09 -10.93 2.95
CA ASP A 169 21.18 -9.94 2.37
C ASP A 169 21.89 -8.97 1.39
N ALA A 170 21.12 -8.10 0.74
CA ALA A 170 21.64 -7.14 -0.24
C ALA A 170 22.62 -6.11 0.34
N SER A 171 22.63 -5.90 1.67
CA SER A 171 23.59 -5.03 2.35
C SER A 171 24.92 -5.73 2.67
N GLY A 172 25.01 -7.05 2.47
CA GLY A 172 26.19 -7.86 2.81
C GLY A 172 26.12 -8.49 4.21
N ARG A 173 24.97 -8.41 4.89
CA ARG A 173 24.79 -8.96 6.24
C ARG A 173 24.52 -10.46 6.20
N LEU A 174 25.42 -11.24 6.78
CA LEU A 174 25.41 -12.70 6.79
C LEU A 174 24.77 -13.26 8.07
N ALA A 175 24.00 -14.34 7.91
CA ALA A 175 23.42 -15.17 8.94
C ALA A 175 23.68 -16.65 8.63
N ALA A 176 24.44 -17.35 9.48
CA ALA A 176 24.67 -18.79 9.29
C ALA A 176 23.48 -19.61 9.77
N LYS A 177 23.09 -20.64 9.01
CA LYS A 177 22.07 -21.64 9.38
C LYS A 177 22.66 -22.91 10.00
N ALA A 178 23.98 -23.07 9.97
CA ALA A 178 24.72 -24.14 10.65
C ALA A 178 26.19 -23.74 10.87
N SER A 179 26.87 -24.44 11.77
CA SER A 179 28.33 -24.39 11.90
C SER A 179 29.05 -25.21 10.82
N GLY A 180 30.30 -24.84 10.53
CA GLY A 180 31.14 -25.42 9.48
C GLY A 180 31.68 -24.37 8.50
N GLU A 181 32.17 -24.82 7.36
CA GLU A 181 32.65 -23.93 6.30
C GLU A 181 31.48 -23.36 5.48
N LEU A 182 31.50 -22.04 5.29
CA LEU A 182 30.54 -21.30 4.48
C LEU A 182 31.31 -20.44 3.46
N VAL A 183 30.85 -20.41 2.21
CA VAL A 183 31.46 -19.57 1.15
C VAL A 183 30.42 -18.60 0.61
N ILE A 184 30.67 -17.31 0.80
CA ILE A 184 29.89 -16.24 0.17
C ILE A 184 30.50 -15.83 -1.17
N GLN A 185 29.65 -15.38 -2.09
CA GLN A 185 30.01 -14.72 -3.33
C GLN A 185 29.29 -13.38 -3.42
N VAL A 186 30.01 -12.35 -3.85
CA VAL A 186 29.42 -11.12 -4.39
C VAL A 186 29.69 -11.05 -5.88
N ARG A 187 28.76 -10.51 -6.65
CA ARG A 187 29.00 -10.04 -8.03
C ARG A 187 28.74 -8.54 -8.09
N VAL A 188 29.62 -7.79 -8.74
CA VAL A 188 29.38 -6.38 -9.08
C VAL A 188 29.43 -6.24 -10.60
N ASP A 189 28.31 -5.84 -11.20
CA ASP A 189 28.06 -5.85 -12.65
C ASP A 189 28.56 -7.15 -13.33
N GLY A 190 28.29 -8.29 -12.67
CA GLY A 190 28.66 -9.64 -13.11
C GLY A 190 30.05 -10.14 -12.68
N ILE A 191 30.98 -9.25 -12.29
CA ILE A 191 32.35 -9.60 -11.85
C ILE A 191 32.31 -10.23 -10.45
N PRO A 192 32.71 -11.50 -10.27
CA PRO A 192 32.59 -12.19 -8.99
C PRO A 192 33.80 -11.99 -8.08
N ALA A 193 33.55 -11.97 -6.76
CA ALA A 193 34.52 -12.24 -5.72
C ALA A 193 33.93 -13.22 -4.70
N THR A 194 34.78 -13.99 -4.01
CA THR A 194 34.36 -15.07 -3.09
C THR A 194 35.15 -15.05 -1.79
N LYS A 195 34.51 -15.41 -0.68
CA LYS A 195 35.15 -15.48 0.64
C LYS A 195 34.70 -16.71 1.40
N THR A 196 35.67 -17.51 1.85
CA THR A 196 35.47 -18.67 2.73
C THR A 196 35.53 -18.23 4.19
N ILE A 197 34.58 -18.69 4.99
CA ILE A 197 34.35 -18.30 6.39
C ILE A 197 34.13 -19.57 7.21
N GLN A 198 34.70 -19.63 8.41
CA GLN A 198 34.53 -20.76 9.34
C GLN A 198 33.55 -20.39 10.46
N VAL A 199 32.35 -20.96 10.42
CA VAL A 199 31.31 -20.73 11.45
C VAL A 199 31.52 -21.74 12.57
N THR A 200 31.87 -21.29 13.78
CA THR A 200 32.05 -22.18 14.93
C THR A 200 30.72 -22.55 15.58
N PRO A 201 30.54 -23.75 16.15
CA PRO A 201 29.28 -24.12 16.81
C PRO A 201 28.96 -23.22 18.00
N TYR A 202 27.68 -22.91 18.19
CA TYR A 202 27.18 -22.35 19.45
C TYR A 202 27.32 -23.38 20.57
N THR A 203 27.79 -22.96 21.74
CA THR A 203 27.94 -23.83 22.93
C THR A 203 27.41 -23.18 24.21
N GLY A 204 26.57 -22.16 24.10
CA GLY A 204 25.92 -21.50 25.23
C GLY A 204 24.60 -22.16 25.65
N PRO A 205 23.88 -21.58 26.62
CA PRO A 205 22.56 -22.05 27.04
C PRO A 205 21.49 -21.68 26.00
N VAL A 206 20.57 -22.61 25.73
CA VAL A 206 19.37 -22.35 24.91
C VAL A 206 18.26 -21.77 25.80
N SER A 207 17.57 -20.75 25.30
CA SER A 207 16.53 -20.01 26.03
C SER A 207 15.20 -20.04 25.28
N SER A 208 14.17 -20.70 25.84
CA SER A 208 12.85 -20.78 25.21
C SER A 208 12.17 -19.42 25.07
N LEU A 209 11.38 -19.26 24.00
CA LEU A 209 10.57 -18.09 23.66
C LEU A 209 9.16 -18.55 23.31
N ARG A 210 8.13 -17.89 23.89
CA ARG A 210 6.73 -18.17 23.57
C ARG A 210 6.12 -17.05 22.71
N VAL A 211 5.64 -17.42 21.52
CA VAL A 211 5.08 -16.51 20.53
C VAL A 211 3.58 -16.74 20.38
N LEU A 212 2.76 -15.72 20.66
CA LEU A 212 1.29 -15.82 20.66
C LEU A 212 0.68 -15.18 19.38
N LEU A 213 -0.02 -15.97 18.56
CA LEU A 213 -0.57 -15.54 17.26
C LEU A 213 -2.07 -15.90 17.09
N ASN A 214 -2.73 -15.24 16.14
CA ASN A 214 -4.10 -15.57 15.68
C ASN A 214 -4.13 -16.70 14.62
N ARG A 215 -2.98 -17.04 14.03
CA ARG A 215 -2.85 -17.97 12.88
C ARG A 215 -2.99 -19.44 13.24
N VAL A 216 -4.16 -19.83 13.75
CA VAL A 216 -4.55 -21.22 14.01
C VAL A 216 -4.53 -22.09 12.75
N ASP A 217 -4.66 -21.51 11.56
CA ASP A 217 -4.54 -22.15 10.25
C ASP A 217 -3.09 -22.62 9.97
N LEU A 218 -2.09 -21.77 10.28
CA LEU A 218 -0.68 -22.04 9.97
C LEU A 218 0.04 -22.95 10.99
N ARG A 219 -0.62 -23.31 12.10
CA ARG A 219 -0.03 -23.98 13.28
C ARG A 219 0.62 -25.35 13.04
N HIS A 220 0.32 -26.01 11.92
CA HIS A 220 0.89 -27.32 11.57
C HIS A 220 1.70 -27.28 10.26
N THR A 221 1.76 -26.12 9.62
CA THR A 221 2.45 -25.86 8.34
C THR A 221 3.50 -24.77 8.57
N VAL A 222 3.24 -23.53 8.10
CA VAL A 222 4.21 -22.43 8.05
C VAL A 222 4.83 -22.11 9.41
N LEU A 223 4.08 -22.14 10.51
CA LEU A 223 4.64 -21.82 11.83
C LEU A 223 5.71 -22.84 12.27
N ARG A 224 5.56 -24.11 11.88
CA ARG A 224 6.59 -25.14 12.12
C ARG A 224 7.82 -24.96 11.26
N ASP A 225 7.67 -24.33 10.10
CA ASP A 225 8.79 -24.01 9.22
C ASP A 225 9.53 -22.78 9.75
N TYR A 226 8.79 -21.76 10.22
CA TYR A 226 9.33 -20.59 10.91
C TYR A 226 10.08 -20.91 12.21
N GLU A 227 9.58 -21.84 13.01
CA GLU A 227 10.26 -22.47 14.17
C GLU A 227 11.68 -22.92 13.76
N ARG A 228 11.77 -23.83 12.79
CA ARG A 228 13.05 -24.39 12.32
C ARG A 228 13.95 -23.37 11.61
N GLU A 229 13.37 -22.42 10.86
CA GLU A 229 14.13 -21.38 10.17
C GLU A 229 14.76 -20.37 11.13
N PHE A 230 14.02 -19.97 12.17
CA PHE A 230 14.51 -19.04 13.19
C PHE A 230 15.59 -19.69 14.06
N GLU A 231 15.34 -20.91 14.57
CA GLU A 231 16.29 -21.65 15.41
C GLU A 231 17.58 -22.03 14.66
N ALA A 232 17.46 -22.36 13.36
CA ALA A 232 18.64 -22.59 12.52
C ALA A 232 19.54 -21.35 12.44
N ILE A 233 18.98 -20.13 12.46
CA ILE A 233 19.77 -18.89 12.46
C ILE A 233 20.20 -18.49 13.88
N HIS A 234 19.38 -18.75 14.90
CA HIS A 234 19.57 -18.31 16.27
C HIS A 234 19.58 -19.51 17.25
N PRO A 235 20.66 -20.33 17.27
CA PRO A 235 20.76 -21.59 18.03
C PRO A 235 20.82 -21.41 19.56
N MET A 236 20.74 -20.17 20.05
CA MET A 236 20.59 -19.81 21.46
C MET A 236 19.11 -19.78 21.91
N TYR A 237 18.15 -20.00 21.00
CA TYR A 237 16.72 -19.92 21.27
C TYR A 237 15.97 -21.20 20.84
N ASP A 238 14.79 -21.39 21.43
CA ASP A 238 13.82 -22.48 21.18
C ASP A 238 12.43 -21.81 21.12
N VAL A 239 11.70 -21.94 20.00
CA VAL A 239 10.50 -21.14 19.74
C VAL A 239 9.24 -21.99 19.77
N THR A 240 8.41 -21.78 20.79
CA THR A 240 7.07 -22.36 20.87
C THR A 240 6.01 -21.36 20.40
N PHE A 241 5.38 -21.64 19.26
CA PHE A 241 4.16 -20.95 18.83
C PHE A 241 2.93 -21.41 19.61
N GLU A 242 2.12 -20.46 20.07
CA GLU A 242 0.81 -20.69 20.67
C GLU A 242 -0.25 -19.92 19.90
N THR A 243 -1.30 -20.60 19.41
CA THR A 243 -2.31 -20.01 18.52
C THR A 243 -3.69 -20.00 19.14
N LEU A 244 -4.42 -18.88 19.05
CA LEU A 244 -5.76 -18.69 19.64
C LEU A 244 -6.80 -18.42 18.55
N LEU A 245 -7.94 -19.11 18.61
CA LEU A 245 -9.05 -18.97 17.64
C LEU A 245 -9.82 -17.65 17.87
N ASP A 246 -10.36 -17.44 19.07
CA ASP A 246 -10.83 -16.12 19.53
C ASP A 246 -9.62 -15.39 20.11
N TYR A 247 -8.83 -14.76 19.23
CA TYR A 247 -7.55 -14.16 19.62
C TYR A 247 -7.73 -12.99 20.59
N GLU A 248 -8.54 -11.99 20.21
CA GLU A 248 -8.72 -10.74 20.96
C GLU A 248 -9.14 -10.97 22.42
N ASN A 249 -10.20 -11.76 22.67
CA ASN A 249 -10.64 -11.97 24.04
C ASN A 249 -9.64 -12.79 24.86
N ASN A 250 -9.06 -13.85 24.30
CA ASN A 250 -8.15 -14.71 25.03
C ASN A 250 -6.79 -14.05 25.28
N ALA A 251 -6.27 -13.26 24.33
CA ALA A 251 -5.07 -12.46 24.52
C ALA A 251 -5.31 -11.34 25.56
N ARG A 252 -6.46 -10.64 25.51
CA ARG A 252 -6.85 -9.64 26.53
C ARG A 252 -6.97 -10.24 27.93
N MET A 253 -7.57 -11.43 28.09
CA MET A 253 -7.60 -12.14 29.37
C MET A 253 -6.20 -12.55 29.85
N ARG A 254 -5.31 -12.97 28.94
CA ARG A 254 -3.92 -13.32 29.26
C ARG A 254 -3.08 -12.11 29.67
N LEU A 255 -3.28 -10.95 29.05
CA LEU A 255 -2.67 -9.67 29.46
C LEU A 255 -3.03 -9.35 30.91
N MET A 256 -4.33 -9.37 31.25
CA MET A 256 -4.82 -9.15 32.62
C MET A 256 -4.27 -10.20 33.61
N GLY A 257 -4.17 -11.45 33.20
CA GLY A 257 -3.59 -12.55 34.00
C GLY A 257 -2.05 -12.55 34.10
N GLY A 258 -1.36 -11.71 33.31
CA GLY A 258 0.10 -11.60 33.35
C GLY A 258 0.89 -12.73 32.66
N ASN A 259 0.24 -13.65 31.93
CA ASN A 259 0.88 -14.78 31.24
C ASN A 259 0.44 -14.81 29.77
N TYR A 260 1.14 -14.02 28.94
CA TYR A 260 0.79 -13.75 27.54
C TYR A 260 1.95 -13.98 26.55
N GLY A 261 2.97 -14.73 26.96
CA GLY A 261 4.15 -15.03 26.16
C GLY A 261 5.26 -13.97 26.26
N ASP A 262 6.25 -14.12 25.38
CA ASP A 262 7.40 -13.21 25.24
C ASP A 262 7.20 -12.25 24.06
N VAL A 263 6.60 -12.74 22.97
CA VAL A 263 6.19 -11.97 21.79
C VAL A 263 4.74 -12.30 21.46
N LEU A 264 3.95 -11.29 21.08
CA LEU A 264 2.55 -11.50 20.73
C LEU A 264 2.04 -10.47 19.73
N LEU A 265 0.95 -10.80 19.02
CA LEU A 265 0.13 -9.77 18.37
C LEU A 265 -0.59 -8.96 19.45
N MET A 266 -0.45 -7.64 19.40
CA MET A 266 -1.02 -6.72 20.37
C MET A 266 -2.54 -6.63 20.18
N PRO A 267 -3.37 -6.97 21.17
CA PRO A 267 -4.82 -6.81 21.07
C PRO A 267 -5.17 -5.34 20.78
N SER A 268 -6.07 -5.13 19.82
CA SER A 268 -6.56 -3.81 19.41
C SER A 268 -7.01 -2.98 20.61
N SER A 269 -7.73 -3.63 21.52
CA SER A 269 -8.23 -3.16 22.82
C SER A 269 -7.19 -2.63 23.82
N VAL A 270 -5.88 -2.76 23.57
CA VAL A 270 -4.85 -2.07 24.37
C VAL A 270 -4.69 -0.63 23.88
N SER A 271 -5.28 0.30 24.64
CA SER A 271 -5.17 1.74 24.41
C SER A 271 -3.74 2.26 24.61
N ALA A 272 -3.38 3.33 23.89
CA ALA A 272 -2.01 3.87 23.85
C ALA A 272 -1.42 4.15 25.25
N GLN A 273 -2.22 4.69 26.16
CA GLN A 273 -1.82 5.02 27.54
C GLN A 273 -1.38 3.80 28.36
N ASN A 274 -1.86 2.60 28.01
CA ASN A 274 -1.58 1.35 28.72
C ASN A 274 -0.47 0.50 28.08
N LEU A 275 0.11 0.93 26.95
CA LEU A 275 1.11 0.12 26.23
C LEU A 275 2.30 -0.26 27.11
N SER A 276 2.86 0.69 27.85
CA SER A 276 4.01 0.49 28.76
C SER A 276 3.73 -0.46 29.93
N TYR A 277 2.46 -0.67 30.31
CA TYR A 277 2.08 -1.60 31.37
C TYR A 277 2.16 -3.08 30.94
N TYR A 278 2.12 -3.34 29.62
CA TYR A 278 2.18 -4.69 29.04
C TYR A 278 3.40 -4.94 28.14
N PHE A 279 3.93 -3.90 27.49
CA PHE A 279 4.89 -4.05 26.41
C PHE A 279 6.22 -3.33 26.69
N ALA A 280 7.31 -3.94 26.25
CA ALA A 280 8.65 -3.35 26.31
C ALA A 280 8.80 -2.25 25.23
N PRO A 281 9.59 -1.20 25.51
CA PRO A 281 9.86 -0.15 24.52
C PRO A 281 10.76 -0.69 23.39
N ILE A 282 10.43 -0.36 22.14
CA ILE A 282 11.18 -0.79 20.94
C ILE A 282 12.12 0.32 20.46
N GLY A 283 11.68 1.58 20.51
CA GLY A 283 12.44 2.75 20.07
C GLY A 283 11.63 4.03 20.12
N THR A 284 12.21 5.15 19.70
CA THR A 284 11.49 6.43 19.56
C THR A 284 10.67 6.49 18.29
N LEU A 285 9.59 7.29 18.30
CA LEU A 285 8.69 7.44 17.17
C LEU A 285 9.38 8.09 15.98
N ASP A 286 10.16 9.16 16.22
CA ASP A 286 10.97 9.85 15.20
C ASP A 286 11.93 8.88 14.49
N SER A 287 12.60 8.00 15.25
CA SER A 287 13.58 7.05 14.71
C SER A 287 12.91 5.99 13.85
N LEU A 288 11.84 5.37 14.34
CA LEU A 288 11.17 4.27 13.64
C LEU A 288 10.34 4.74 12.44
N SER A 289 9.69 5.90 12.51
CA SER A 289 8.89 6.47 11.41
C SER A 289 9.72 6.80 10.15
N SER A 290 11.05 6.88 10.28
CA SER A 290 11.96 7.04 9.13
C SER A 290 11.99 5.82 8.19
N SER A 291 11.67 4.63 8.70
CA SER A 291 11.87 3.34 8.01
C SER A 291 10.70 2.36 8.13
N TRP A 292 9.71 2.65 8.98
CA TRP A 292 8.52 1.83 9.22
C TRP A 292 7.24 2.65 9.08
N ARG A 293 6.21 2.03 8.48
CA ARG A 293 4.83 2.55 8.40
C ARG A 293 4.10 2.31 9.73
N TYR A 294 2.98 3.00 9.95
CA TYR A 294 1.99 2.77 11.02
C TYR A 294 2.46 2.85 12.48
N VAL A 295 3.76 2.97 12.77
CA VAL A 295 4.33 2.87 14.14
C VAL A 295 3.73 3.86 15.14
N GLY A 296 3.21 5.00 14.69
CA GLY A 296 2.48 5.95 15.53
C GLY A 296 1.21 5.39 16.18
N GLN A 297 0.55 4.39 15.58
CA GLN A 297 -0.70 3.83 16.12
C GLN A 297 -0.48 2.93 17.36
N LYS A 298 0.73 2.42 17.58
CA LYS A 298 1.16 1.77 18.84
C LYS A 298 2.38 2.45 19.46
N ALA A 299 2.36 3.79 19.42
CA ALA A 299 3.26 4.65 20.17
C ALA A 299 2.52 5.39 21.30
N TYR A 300 3.25 5.78 22.34
CA TYR A 300 2.78 6.69 23.39
C TYR A 300 3.97 7.45 23.98
N GLN A 301 3.83 8.78 24.14
CA GLN A 301 4.88 9.67 24.66
C GLN A 301 6.25 9.45 23.97
N ASP A 302 6.28 9.59 22.63
CA ASP A 302 7.42 9.30 21.74
C ASP A 302 7.96 7.86 21.78
N THR A 303 7.44 6.97 22.63
CA THR A 303 7.93 5.59 22.71
C THR A 303 7.04 4.64 21.90
N VAL A 304 7.62 3.88 20.99
CA VAL A 304 6.95 2.82 20.21
C VAL A 304 6.99 1.50 20.98
N TYR A 305 5.86 0.80 21.06
CA TYR A 305 5.69 -0.47 21.80
C TYR A 305 5.31 -1.67 20.92
N GLY A 306 5.06 -1.43 19.63
CA GLY A 306 4.82 -2.49 18.64
C GLY A 306 5.19 -2.07 17.24
N LEU A 307 5.53 -3.05 16.40
CA LEU A 307 5.79 -2.87 14.97
C LEU A 307 4.72 -3.63 14.15
N PRO A 308 4.19 -3.06 13.07
CA PRO A 308 3.11 -3.69 12.30
C PRO A 308 3.57 -4.94 11.56
N THR A 309 2.72 -5.96 11.48
CA THR A 309 2.98 -7.20 10.72
C THR A 309 2.99 -6.95 9.22
N TYR A 310 1.95 -6.29 8.73
CA TYR A 310 1.77 -5.78 7.38
C TYR A 310 0.64 -4.76 7.37
N GLY A 311 0.61 -3.91 6.36
CA GLY A 311 -0.57 -3.12 6.01
C GLY A 311 -1.50 -3.85 5.06
N ASN A 312 -2.72 -3.36 4.93
CA ASN A 312 -3.69 -3.79 3.91
C ASN A 312 -4.60 -2.61 3.52
N VAL A 313 -5.39 -2.77 2.46
CA VAL A 313 -6.50 -1.86 2.14
C VAL A 313 -7.81 -2.64 2.12
N ASN A 314 -8.94 -1.96 2.26
CA ASN A 314 -10.26 -2.53 1.99
C ASN A 314 -10.80 -2.10 0.62
N GLY A 315 -11.63 -2.95 0.05
CA GLY A 315 -12.14 -2.85 -1.31
C GLY A 315 -12.95 -4.08 -1.69
N ILE A 316 -13.01 -4.38 -2.98
CA ILE A 316 -13.91 -5.38 -3.56
C ILE A 316 -13.12 -6.38 -4.41
N LEU A 317 -13.14 -7.65 -4.01
CA LEU A 317 -12.82 -8.78 -4.89
C LEU A 317 -13.88 -8.87 -5.99
N TYR A 318 -13.47 -9.00 -7.25
CA TYR A 318 -14.37 -9.23 -8.37
C TYR A 318 -13.81 -10.29 -9.33
N ASN A 319 -14.70 -11.13 -9.89
CA ASN A 319 -14.30 -12.10 -10.91
C ASN A 319 -14.37 -11.43 -12.30
N LYS A 320 -13.20 -11.23 -12.94
CA LYS A 320 -13.05 -10.51 -14.22
C LYS A 320 -13.89 -11.11 -15.34
N LYS A 321 -14.04 -12.44 -15.36
CA LYS A 321 -14.77 -13.22 -16.37
C LYS A 321 -16.28 -13.16 -16.16
N VAL A 322 -16.76 -13.03 -14.92
CA VAL A 322 -18.15 -12.66 -14.63
C VAL A 322 -18.45 -11.23 -15.10
N PHE A 323 -17.51 -10.30 -14.92
CA PHE A 323 -17.62 -8.92 -15.42
C PHE A 323 -17.63 -8.86 -16.95
N GLU A 324 -16.70 -9.56 -17.62
CA GLU A 324 -16.62 -9.67 -19.07
C GLU A 324 -17.93 -10.23 -19.68
N ARG A 325 -18.43 -11.34 -19.12
CA ARG A 325 -19.73 -11.94 -19.52
C ARG A 325 -20.87 -10.93 -19.40
N ALA A 326 -20.93 -10.21 -18.28
CA ALA A 326 -21.91 -9.13 -18.05
C ALA A 326 -21.65 -7.84 -18.85
N SER A 327 -20.69 -7.83 -19.79
CA SER A 327 -20.27 -6.69 -20.61
C SER A 327 -19.73 -5.48 -19.83
N ILE A 328 -19.21 -5.70 -18.62
CA ILE A 328 -18.63 -4.65 -17.76
C ILE A 328 -17.15 -4.46 -18.14
N THR A 329 -16.88 -3.49 -19.01
CA THR A 329 -15.53 -3.22 -19.56
C THR A 329 -14.74 -2.15 -18.80
N MET A 330 -15.36 -1.48 -17.84
CA MET A 330 -14.73 -0.52 -16.92
C MET A 330 -15.22 -0.80 -15.50
N LEU A 331 -14.33 -0.64 -14.51
CA LEU A 331 -14.70 -0.83 -13.11
C LEU A 331 -15.66 0.29 -12.66
N PRO A 332 -16.72 -0.02 -11.90
CA PRO A 332 -17.63 1.00 -11.38
C PRO A 332 -16.92 1.89 -10.37
N THR A 333 -17.04 3.21 -10.51
CA THR A 333 -16.40 4.18 -9.60
C THR A 333 -17.40 4.95 -8.72
N THR A 334 -18.69 4.62 -8.78
CA THR A 334 -19.73 5.19 -7.92
C THR A 334 -20.67 4.09 -7.39
N PRO A 335 -21.38 4.30 -6.26
CA PRO A 335 -22.23 3.25 -5.69
C PRO A 335 -23.35 2.81 -6.63
N GLU A 336 -23.97 3.74 -7.36
CA GLU A 336 -25.00 3.42 -8.35
C GLU A 336 -24.43 2.63 -9.55
N ALA A 337 -23.24 3.00 -10.04
CA ALA A 337 -22.58 2.23 -11.10
C ALA A 337 -22.23 0.81 -10.65
N PHE A 338 -21.93 0.60 -9.37
CA PHE A 338 -21.74 -0.73 -8.80
C PHE A 338 -23.07 -1.51 -8.71
N LEU A 339 -24.16 -0.86 -8.30
CA LEU A 339 -25.49 -1.48 -8.32
C LEU A 339 -25.89 -1.87 -9.76
N ASP A 340 -25.69 -1.00 -10.75
CA ASP A 340 -25.92 -1.31 -12.16
C ASP A 340 -25.06 -2.47 -12.68
N ALA A 341 -23.78 -2.54 -12.30
CA ALA A 341 -22.92 -3.69 -12.59
C ALA A 341 -23.50 -4.99 -11.99
N MET A 342 -23.95 -4.96 -10.74
CA MET A 342 -24.56 -6.14 -10.09
C MET A 342 -25.92 -6.51 -10.71
N ARG A 343 -26.73 -5.53 -11.11
CA ARG A 343 -27.99 -5.72 -11.86
C ARG A 343 -27.71 -6.38 -13.22
N SER A 344 -26.65 -5.96 -13.93
CA SER A 344 -26.22 -6.58 -15.19
C SER A 344 -25.79 -8.04 -15.01
N ILE A 345 -24.91 -8.31 -14.03
CA ILE A 345 -24.46 -9.66 -13.69
C ILE A 345 -25.65 -10.58 -13.37
N ARG A 346 -26.59 -10.12 -12.53
CA ARG A 346 -27.82 -10.87 -12.20
C ARG A 346 -28.64 -11.20 -13.45
N THR A 347 -28.81 -10.24 -14.36
CA THR A 347 -29.56 -10.44 -15.61
C THR A 347 -28.86 -11.42 -16.54
N HIS A 348 -27.53 -11.32 -16.70
CA HIS A 348 -26.77 -12.21 -17.57
C HIS A 348 -26.75 -13.66 -17.05
N HIS A 349 -26.56 -13.83 -15.73
CA HIS A 349 -26.45 -15.15 -15.11
C HIS A 349 -27.79 -15.78 -14.68
N ALA A 350 -28.94 -15.15 -14.97
CA ALA A 350 -30.27 -15.60 -14.54
C ALA A 350 -30.66 -17.03 -14.97
N ASN A 351 -29.96 -17.62 -15.95
CA ASN A 351 -30.18 -19.01 -16.42
C ASN A 351 -28.97 -19.94 -16.15
N HIS A 352 -27.97 -19.50 -15.38
CA HIS A 352 -26.78 -20.30 -15.05
C HIS A 352 -27.01 -21.05 -13.73
N PRO A 353 -27.23 -22.38 -13.74
CA PRO A 353 -27.76 -23.11 -12.58
C PRO A 353 -26.83 -23.09 -11.36
N ASP A 354 -25.52 -23.01 -11.58
CA ASP A 354 -24.51 -22.99 -10.51
C ASP A 354 -24.20 -21.56 -10.00
N PHE A 355 -24.77 -20.51 -10.60
CA PHE A 355 -24.48 -19.13 -10.21
C PHE A 355 -25.23 -18.72 -8.94
N ILE A 356 -24.49 -18.16 -7.98
CA ILE A 356 -24.97 -17.94 -6.61
C ILE A 356 -25.38 -16.48 -6.39
N ALA A 357 -24.51 -15.52 -6.71
CA ALA A 357 -24.77 -14.11 -6.40
C ALA A 357 -23.90 -13.12 -7.22
N PRO A 358 -24.45 -11.96 -7.63
CA PRO A 358 -23.66 -10.81 -8.07
C PRO A 358 -22.72 -10.30 -6.98
N PHE A 359 -23.21 -10.14 -5.75
CA PHE A 359 -22.43 -9.84 -4.55
C PHE A 359 -22.67 -10.91 -3.49
N TYR A 360 -21.63 -11.56 -2.97
CA TYR A 360 -21.78 -12.61 -1.95
C TYR A 360 -21.39 -12.11 -0.55
N SER A 361 -22.30 -12.23 0.42
CA SER A 361 -22.15 -11.48 1.69
C SER A 361 -21.32 -12.16 2.78
N ASN A 362 -21.31 -13.50 2.83
CA ASN A 362 -20.82 -14.28 3.98
C ASN A 362 -21.40 -13.83 5.36
N LYS A 363 -22.66 -13.37 5.42
CA LYS A 363 -23.33 -12.87 6.65
C LYS A 363 -23.20 -13.80 7.87
N LYS A 364 -23.26 -15.12 7.67
CA LYS A 364 -23.22 -16.12 8.76
C LYS A 364 -21.87 -16.08 9.47
N ASP A 365 -20.78 -16.13 8.71
CA ASP A 365 -19.39 -16.06 9.15
C ASP A 365 -19.10 -14.72 9.87
N GLY A 366 -19.86 -13.67 9.56
CA GLY A 366 -19.99 -12.44 10.36
C GLY A 366 -18.91 -11.42 10.08
N TRP A 367 -17.65 -11.78 10.33
CA TRP A 367 -16.49 -10.90 10.15
C TRP A 367 -16.36 -10.29 8.73
N PRO A 368 -16.86 -10.88 7.62
CA PRO A 368 -16.82 -10.24 6.30
C PRO A 368 -17.68 -8.96 6.24
N LEU A 369 -18.69 -8.82 7.11
CA LEU A 369 -19.44 -7.58 7.24
C LEU A 369 -18.57 -6.47 7.86
N ASP A 370 -17.61 -6.80 8.72
CA ASP A 370 -16.68 -5.81 9.29
C ASP A 370 -15.72 -5.23 8.26
N GLN A 371 -15.41 -5.98 7.19
CA GLN A 371 -14.57 -5.52 6.09
C GLN A 371 -15.20 -4.36 5.30
N TRP A 372 -16.48 -4.05 5.51
CA TRP A 372 -17.08 -2.80 5.02
C TRP A 372 -16.49 -1.57 5.72
N GLN A 373 -16.11 -1.67 7.00
CA GLN A 373 -15.67 -0.53 7.81
C GLN A 373 -14.39 0.12 7.28
N GLY A 374 -13.40 -0.65 6.80
CA GLY A 374 -12.17 -0.08 6.26
C GLY A 374 -12.34 0.76 4.98
N ASN A 375 -13.48 0.65 4.30
CA ASN A 375 -13.80 1.51 3.15
C ASN A 375 -14.21 2.93 3.58
N VAL A 376 -14.63 3.12 4.83
CA VAL A 376 -15.10 4.42 5.36
C VAL A 376 -14.00 5.48 5.26
N SER A 377 -12.75 5.12 5.58
CA SER A 377 -11.62 6.05 5.47
C SER A 377 -11.34 6.43 4.01
N GLY A 378 -11.34 5.47 3.08
CA GLY A 378 -11.24 5.76 1.63
C GLY A 378 -12.35 6.71 1.14
N VAL A 379 -13.60 6.45 1.54
CA VAL A 379 -14.75 7.31 1.23
C VAL A 379 -14.66 8.70 1.90
N SER A 380 -13.90 8.85 2.99
CA SER A 380 -13.62 10.17 3.59
C SER A 380 -12.56 10.98 2.84
N GLY A 381 -11.65 10.32 2.09
CA GLY A 381 -10.53 10.97 1.40
C GLY A 381 -9.51 11.66 2.33
N ASN A 382 -9.59 11.44 3.65
CA ASN A 382 -8.89 12.23 4.65
C ASN A 382 -8.16 11.36 5.69
N PRO A 383 -6.82 11.42 5.77
CA PRO A 383 -6.00 10.73 6.78
C PRO A 383 -6.46 10.88 8.24
N ASP A 384 -7.05 12.03 8.60
CA ASP A 384 -7.48 12.32 9.96
C ASP A 384 -8.91 11.84 10.30
N TYR A 385 -9.68 11.34 9.32
CA TYR A 385 -11.10 11.09 9.53
C TYR A 385 -11.36 10.07 10.65
N TYR A 386 -10.74 8.90 10.56
CA TYR A 386 -11.06 7.75 11.43
C TYR A 386 -10.73 8.01 12.91
N TYR A 387 -9.52 8.53 13.20
CA TYR A 387 -9.03 8.68 14.57
C TYR A 387 -9.18 10.10 15.15
N ASN A 388 -9.19 11.16 14.33
CA ASN A 388 -9.15 12.54 14.81
C ASN A 388 -10.44 13.34 14.56
N ILE A 389 -11.33 12.92 13.64
CA ILE A 389 -12.59 13.63 13.33
C ILE A 389 -13.81 12.85 13.83
N LEU A 390 -13.93 11.57 13.43
CA LEU A 390 -15.07 10.69 13.71
C LEU A 390 -15.48 10.60 15.21
N PRO A 391 -14.57 10.62 16.21
CA PRO A 391 -14.91 10.68 17.64
C PRO A 391 -15.56 12.00 18.11
N THR A 392 -15.80 12.93 17.18
CA THR A 392 -16.51 14.20 17.39
C THR A 392 -17.56 14.49 16.31
N ASP A 393 -17.65 13.66 15.26
CA ASP A 393 -18.55 13.87 14.13
C ASP A 393 -20.01 13.55 14.51
N ARG A 394 -20.79 14.62 14.72
CA ARG A 394 -22.22 14.53 15.04
C ARG A 394 -23.11 14.18 13.85
N GLN A 395 -22.54 14.03 12.66
CA GLN A 395 -23.21 13.63 11.41
C GLN A 395 -22.65 12.31 10.86
N ALA A 396 -21.85 11.57 11.65
CA ALA A 396 -21.10 10.38 11.23
C ALA A 396 -21.91 9.34 10.43
N PHE A 397 -23.22 9.21 10.64
CA PHE A 397 -24.08 8.26 9.92
C PHE A 397 -25.17 8.91 9.03
N LEU A 398 -25.17 10.24 8.85
CA LEU A 398 -26.20 10.99 8.09
C LEU A 398 -25.87 11.13 6.59
N PRO A 399 -26.87 11.45 5.73
CA PRO A 399 -26.67 11.60 4.28
C PRO A 399 -25.48 12.47 3.89
N GLY A 400 -24.54 11.87 3.16
CA GLY A 400 -23.28 12.50 2.74
C GLY A 400 -22.07 12.14 3.61
N SER A 401 -22.26 11.50 4.78
CA SER A 401 -21.14 11.00 5.58
C SER A 401 -20.50 9.75 4.95
N PRO A 402 -19.21 9.46 5.25
CA PRO A 402 -18.55 8.26 4.76
C PRO A 402 -19.24 6.95 5.19
N HIS A 403 -19.70 6.81 6.44
CA HIS A 403 -20.46 5.62 6.85
C HIS A 403 -21.81 5.54 6.14
N HIS A 404 -22.53 6.65 5.94
CA HIS A 404 -23.78 6.63 5.19
C HIS A 404 -23.56 6.11 3.77
N ILE A 405 -22.54 6.59 3.07
CA ILE A 405 -22.22 6.17 1.69
C ILE A 405 -21.85 4.67 1.65
N VAL A 406 -20.95 4.22 2.52
CA VAL A 406 -20.51 2.82 2.59
C VAL A 406 -21.67 1.87 2.89
N TYR A 407 -22.42 2.14 3.95
CA TYR A 407 -23.45 1.22 4.43
C TYR A 407 -24.79 1.33 3.67
N LYS A 408 -25.04 2.42 2.94
CA LYS A 408 -26.15 2.50 1.97
C LYS A 408 -25.95 1.52 0.82
N LEU A 409 -24.72 1.38 0.31
CA LEU A 409 -24.43 0.42 -0.76
C LEU A 409 -24.66 -1.04 -0.30
N LEU A 410 -24.25 -1.39 0.93
CA LEU A 410 -24.59 -2.69 1.54
C LEU A 410 -26.11 -2.87 1.65
N TYR A 411 -26.83 -1.88 2.16
CA TYR A 411 -28.30 -1.93 2.29
C TYR A 411 -28.97 -2.15 0.93
N ASP A 412 -28.56 -1.43 -0.12
CA ASP A 412 -29.19 -1.49 -1.45
C ASP A 412 -28.96 -2.85 -2.13
N LEU A 413 -27.75 -3.39 -2.06
CA LEU A 413 -27.43 -4.73 -2.58
C LEU A 413 -28.36 -5.80 -1.97
N VAL A 414 -28.54 -5.75 -0.65
CA VAL A 414 -29.39 -6.68 0.09
C VAL A 414 -30.87 -6.43 -0.19
N TYR A 415 -31.32 -5.18 -0.18
CA TYR A 415 -32.70 -4.78 -0.39
C TYR A 415 -33.20 -5.11 -1.80
N GLU A 416 -32.37 -4.91 -2.84
CA GLU A 416 -32.67 -5.30 -4.22
C GLU A 416 -32.59 -6.81 -4.47
N GLY A 417 -32.02 -7.59 -3.56
CA GLY A 417 -31.76 -9.02 -3.78
C GLY A 417 -30.65 -9.27 -4.81
N LEU A 418 -29.60 -8.46 -4.79
CA LEU A 418 -28.37 -8.62 -5.58
C LEU A 418 -27.36 -9.56 -4.89
N ILE A 419 -27.85 -10.36 -3.95
CA ILE A 419 -27.10 -11.22 -3.04
C ILE A 419 -27.48 -12.70 -3.19
N GLU A 420 -26.82 -13.59 -2.45
CA GLU A 420 -27.21 -14.99 -2.34
C GLU A 420 -28.62 -15.20 -1.76
N ALA A 421 -29.31 -16.23 -2.24
CA ALA A 421 -30.70 -16.50 -1.87
C ALA A 421 -30.90 -16.90 -0.38
N ASP A 422 -29.87 -17.46 0.26
CA ASP A 422 -29.85 -17.77 1.69
C ASP A 422 -28.55 -17.29 2.37
N PRO A 423 -28.53 -16.04 2.88
CA PRO A 423 -27.39 -15.50 3.61
C PRO A 423 -27.25 -16.09 5.03
N SER A 424 -28.11 -17.03 5.46
CA SER A 424 -27.97 -17.69 6.76
C SER A 424 -27.09 -18.94 6.73
N THR A 425 -26.86 -19.53 5.55
CA THR A 425 -26.11 -20.79 5.41
C THR A 425 -24.71 -20.64 4.80
N THR A 426 -24.26 -19.41 4.50
CA THR A 426 -22.94 -19.10 3.89
C THR A 426 -21.74 -19.78 4.55
N ASN A 427 -20.62 -19.82 3.84
CA ASN A 427 -19.34 -20.22 4.43
C ASN A 427 -18.18 -19.61 3.66
N TRP A 428 -17.26 -18.98 4.40
CA TRP A 428 -16.09 -18.32 3.85
C TRP A 428 -15.24 -19.24 2.95
N GLU A 429 -14.83 -20.42 3.44
CA GLU A 429 -13.98 -21.34 2.66
C GLU A 429 -14.67 -21.85 1.39
N ARG A 430 -15.97 -22.18 1.46
CA ARG A 430 -16.74 -22.55 0.26
C ARG A 430 -16.85 -21.38 -0.72
N SER A 431 -16.99 -20.14 -0.23
CA SER A 431 -17.13 -18.97 -1.10
C SER A 431 -15.87 -18.72 -1.97
N LYS A 432 -14.67 -19.09 -1.49
CA LYS A 432 -13.44 -19.06 -2.30
C LYS A 432 -13.58 -19.94 -3.55
N ILE A 433 -13.97 -21.21 -3.39
CA ILE A 433 -14.16 -22.16 -4.50
C ILE A 433 -15.18 -21.62 -5.51
N GLU A 434 -16.32 -21.11 -5.05
CA GLU A 434 -17.39 -20.64 -5.95
C GLU A 434 -17.02 -19.34 -6.66
N PHE A 435 -16.28 -18.45 -6.02
CA PHE A 435 -15.75 -17.25 -6.66
C PHE A 435 -14.74 -17.59 -7.77
N VAL A 436 -13.79 -18.49 -7.52
CA VAL A 436 -12.80 -18.87 -8.55
C VAL A 436 -13.47 -19.59 -9.73
N LYS A 437 -14.52 -20.40 -9.49
CA LYS A 437 -15.35 -21.02 -10.54
C LYS A 437 -16.18 -20.01 -11.37
N GLY A 438 -16.30 -18.75 -10.93
CA GLY A 438 -17.13 -17.73 -11.57
C GLY A 438 -18.63 -17.84 -11.23
N ASN A 439 -18.96 -18.46 -10.09
CA ASN A 439 -20.32 -18.57 -9.55
C ASN A 439 -20.67 -17.41 -8.60
N ILE A 440 -19.69 -16.59 -8.21
CA ILE A 440 -19.87 -15.34 -7.46
C ILE A 440 -19.25 -14.20 -8.29
N GLY A 441 -19.94 -13.05 -8.37
CA GLY A 441 -19.44 -11.87 -9.07
C GLY A 441 -18.46 -11.02 -8.25
N THR A 442 -18.82 -10.67 -7.01
CA THR A 442 -18.07 -9.76 -6.14
C THR A 442 -18.18 -10.10 -4.65
N MET A 443 -17.18 -9.67 -3.87
CA MET A 443 -17.13 -9.80 -2.39
C MET A 443 -16.36 -8.61 -1.79
N VAL A 444 -16.87 -7.97 -0.73
CA VAL A 444 -16.14 -6.94 0.02
C VAL A 444 -15.22 -7.62 1.04
N VAL A 445 -13.92 -7.32 0.97
CA VAL A 445 -12.88 -7.89 1.86
C VAL A 445 -11.59 -7.05 1.78
N GLY A 446 -10.72 -7.15 2.78
CA GLY A 446 -9.36 -6.60 2.74
C GLY A 446 -8.47 -7.29 1.70
N SER A 447 -7.45 -6.57 1.23
CA SER A 447 -6.56 -7.01 0.14
C SER A 447 -5.78 -8.29 0.43
N TRP A 448 -5.62 -8.62 1.72
CA TRP A 448 -5.04 -9.87 2.21
C TRP A 448 -5.76 -11.13 1.69
N ALA A 449 -7.01 -11.02 1.25
CA ALA A 449 -7.75 -12.16 0.69
C ALA A 449 -7.36 -12.47 -0.76
N VAL A 450 -6.79 -11.51 -1.51
CA VAL A 450 -6.51 -11.70 -2.94
C VAL A 450 -5.49 -12.81 -3.17
N SER A 451 -4.47 -12.91 -2.31
CA SER A 451 -3.49 -14.00 -2.28
C SER A 451 -4.16 -15.37 -2.04
N GLN A 452 -5.12 -15.45 -1.11
CA GLN A 452 -5.87 -16.69 -0.83
C GLN A 452 -6.71 -17.14 -2.03
N PHE A 453 -7.36 -16.22 -2.76
CA PHE A 453 -8.20 -16.57 -3.90
C PHE A 453 -7.35 -16.97 -5.12
N ILE A 454 -6.16 -16.41 -5.28
CA ILE A 454 -5.15 -16.83 -6.28
C ILE A 454 -4.61 -18.23 -5.97
N ASP A 455 -4.28 -18.52 -4.70
CA ASP A 455 -3.83 -19.84 -4.27
C ASP A 455 -4.94 -20.91 -4.43
N VAL A 456 -6.17 -20.61 -3.99
CA VAL A 456 -7.33 -21.49 -4.20
C VAL A 456 -7.59 -21.72 -5.69
N ALA A 457 -7.55 -20.69 -6.53
CA ALA A 457 -7.74 -20.86 -7.98
C ALA A 457 -6.67 -21.80 -8.56
N THR A 458 -5.40 -21.59 -8.21
CA THR A 458 -4.27 -22.42 -8.64
C THR A 458 -4.49 -23.87 -8.24
N ARG A 459 -4.76 -24.13 -6.96
CA ARG A 459 -4.93 -25.49 -6.43
C ARG A 459 -6.21 -26.19 -6.91
N VAL A 460 -7.29 -25.45 -7.16
CA VAL A 460 -8.53 -25.99 -7.75
C VAL A 460 -8.33 -26.38 -9.22
N LYS A 461 -7.49 -25.63 -9.96
CA LYS A 461 -7.12 -25.89 -11.36
C LYS A 461 -6.10 -27.03 -11.50
N GLU A 462 -5.16 -27.16 -10.57
CA GLU A 462 -4.20 -28.27 -10.49
C GLU A 462 -4.78 -29.56 -9.89
N GLY A 463 -5.92 -29.46 -9.19
CA GLY A 463 -6.54 -30.56 -8.47
C GLY A 463 -5.90 -30.88 -7.10
N THR A 464 -5.09 -29.95 -6.58
CA THR A 464 -4.32 -30.06 -5.33
C THR A 464 -5.01 -29.40 -4.12
N PHE A 465 -6.21 -28.80 -4.29
CA PHE A 465 -6.90 -28.11 -3.20
C PHE A 465 -7.47 -29.07 -2.15
N VAL A 466 -7.31 -28.69 -0.87
CA VAL A 466 -7.74 -29.42 0.32
C VAL A 466 -8.22 -28.38 1.34
N PHE A 467 -9.35 -28.61 2.00
CA PHE A 467 -9.85 -27.75 3.07
C PHE A 467 -9.04 -27.88 4.37
N ASP A 468 -9.19 -26.94 5.30
CA ASP A 468 -8.50 -26.91 6.60
C ASP A 468 -8.72 -28.16 7.48
N ASP A 469 -9.80 -28.93 7.23
CA ASP A 469 -10.10 -30.19 7.92
C ASP A 469 -9.42 -31.42 7.29
N GLY A 470 -8.67 -31.23 6.18
CA GLY A 470 -8.01 -32.27 5.42
C GLY A 470 -8.87 -32.95 4.35
N THR A 471 -10.12 -32.50 4.12
CA THR A 471 -10.97 -33.05 3.06
C THR A 471 -10.58 -32.49 1.67
N PRO A 472 -10.51 -33.33 0.62
CA PRO A 472 -10.23 -32.84 -0.73
C PRO A 472 -11.28 -31.84 -1.23
N GLY A 473 -10.83 -30.75 -1.83
CA GLY A 473 -11.68 -29.74 -2.43
C GLY A 473 -12.24 -30.16 -3.80
N GLU A 474 -13.18 -29.36 -4.31
CA GLU A 474 -13.60 -29.48 -5.71
C GLU A 474 -12.46 -29.09 -6.66
N GLN A 475 -12.34 -29.84 -7.76
CA GLN A 475 -11.39 -29.55 -8.85
C GLN A 475 -12.14 -28.91 -10.01
N SER A 476 -11.59 -27.89 -10.66
CA SER A 476 -12.25 -27.23 -11.79
C SER A 476 -11.32 -26.46 -12.72
N ASN A 477 -11.39 -26.79 -14.01
CA ASN A 477 -10.76 -26.04 -15.09
C ASN A 477 -11.36 -24.63 -15.32
N LEU A 478 -12.41 -24.25 -14.58
CA LEU A 478 -12.97 -22.90 -14.61
C LEU A 478 -12.19 -21.90 -13.76
N ALA A 479 -11.45 -22.40 -12.76
CA ALA A 479 -10.80 -21.62 -11.71
C ALA A 479 -9.45 -21.03 -12.18
N ASP A 480 -9.47 -19.90 -12.87
CA ASP A 480 -8.23 -19.26 -13.32
C ASP A 480 -7.72 -18.23 -12.31
N PRO A 481 -6.45 -18.30 -11.85
CA PRO A 481 -5.84 -17.21 -11.08
C PRO A 481 -5.88 -15.86 -11.81
N GLU A 482 -5.85 -15.87 -13.15
CA GLU A 482 -5.98 -14.65 -13.95
C GLU A 482 -7.37 -14.02 -13.85
N ASP A 483 -8.44 -14.77 -13.51
CA ASP A 483 -9.80 -14.24 -13.35
C ASP A 483 -9.98 -13.42 -12.05
N ILE A 484 -9.03 -13.49 -11.11
CA ILE A 484 -9.12 -12.83 -9.82
C ILE A 484 -8.76 -11.35 -9.96
N GLY A 485 -9.74 -10.48 -9.72
CA GLY A 485 -9.59 -9.03 -9.70
C GLY A 485 -9.84 -8.46 -8.29
N TYR A 486 -9.22 -7.32 -8.03
CA TYR A 486 -9.46 -6.50 -6.84
C TYR A 486 -9.60 -5.05 -7.26
N MET A 487 -10.51 -4.29 -6.65
CA MET A 487 -10.80 -2.89 -6.98
C MET A 487 -11.11 -2.08 -5.73
N PRO A 488 -10.86 -0.75 -5.74
CA PRO A 488 -11.22 0.13 -4.62
C PRO A 488 -12.73 0.14 -4.35
N PHE A 489 -13.13 0.69 -3.21
CA PHE A 489 -14.53 1.03 -2.99
C PHE A 489 -15.01 2.02 -4.08
N PRO A 490 -16.20 1.82 -4.68
CA PRO A 490 -16.66 2.61 -5.82
C PRO A 490 -17.19 3.98 -5.35
N TYR A 491 -16.29 4.91 -5.04
CA TYR A 491 -16.63 6.29 -4.68
C TYR A 491 -15.60 7.31 -5.20
N THR A 492 -15.83 7.83 -6.40
CA THR A 492 -15.17 9.03 -6.91
C THR A 492 -15.62 10.25 -6.11
N HIS A 493 -14.66 10.95 -5.52
CA HIS A 493 -14.87 12.19 -4.77
C HIS A 493 -15.22 13.39 -5.68
N PRO A 494 -15.75 14.50 -5.14
CA PRO A 494 -16.09 15.70 -5.93
C PRO A 494 -14.93 16.39 -6.66
N ASP A 495 -13.68 16.04 -6.33
CA ASP A 495 -12.46 16.47 -7.02
C ASP A 495 -12.10 15.60 -8.26
N GLY A 496 -12.75 14.45 -8.43
CA GLY A 496 -12.52 13.49 -9.49
C GLY A 496 -11.63 12.29 -9.11
N HIS A 497 -11.15 12.20 -7.87
CA HIS A 497 -10.25 11.13 -7.43
C HIS A 497 -10.98 9.96 -6.74
N LEU A 498 -10.42 8.76 -6.88
CA LEU A 498 -10.70 7.63 -5.99
C LEU A 498 -9.67 7.65 -4.86
N TYR A 499 -10.08 7.24 -3.66
CA TYR A 499 -9.22 7.23 -2.47
C TYR A 499 -9.31 5.88 -1.77
N SER A 500 -8.18 5.39 -1.24
CA SER A 500 -8.13 4.16 -0.44
C SER A 500 -7.13 4.32 0.70
N ALA A 501 -7.61 4.10 1.93
CA ALA A 501 -6.76 4.11 3.10
C ALA A 501 -6.02 2.77 3.23
N HIS A 502 -4.74 2.81 3.60
CA HIS A 502 -3.98 1.64 4.03
C HIS A 502 -3.69 1.69 5.53
N SER A 503 -3.91 0.57 6.21
CA SER A 503 -3.82 0.44 7.67
C SER A 503 -3.24 -0.92 8.07
N PRO A 504 -2.63 -1.05 9.26
CA PRO A 504 -2.03 -2.31 9.72
C PRO A 504 -3.11 -3.31 10.15
N ASP A 505 -2.84 -4.61 9.94
CA ASP A 505 -3.70 -5.69 10.46
C ASP A 505 -3.48 -5.90 11.97
N PHE A 506 -2.25 -6.27 12.35
CA PHE A 506 -1.83 -6.35 13.74
C PHE A 506 -0.46 -5.71 13.94
N PHE A 507 -0.17 -5.36 15.19
CA PHE A 507 1.19 -5.03 15.64
C PHE A 507 1.76 -6.22 16.40
N MET A 508 3.01 -6.55 16.16
CA MET A 508 3.78 -7.45 17.02
C MET A 508 4.47 -6.63 18.11
N GLY A 509 4.34 -7.05 19.36
CA GLY A 509 4.92 -6.40 20.53
C GLY A 509 5.63 -7.40 21.46
N ILE A 510 6.62 -6.91 22.19
CA ILE A 510 7.41 -7.70 23.17
C ILE A 510 6.79 -7.51 24.55
N SER A 511 6.57 -8.61 25.28
CA SER A 511 6.09 -8.61 26.65
C SER A 511 7.07 -7.93 27.62
N ASN A 512 6.63 -6.94 28.40
CA ASN A 512 7.46 -6.34 29.45
C ASN A 512 7.76 -7.29 30.63
N ARG A 513 7.22 -8.51 30.59
CA ARG A 513 7.45 -9.60 31.56
C ARG A 513 8.30 -10.73 31.00
N SER A 514 8.78 -10.62 29.75
CA SER A 514 9.72 -11.59 29.20
C SER A 514 11.03 -11.57 29.97
N ASN A 515 11.56 -12.75 30.28
CA ASN A 515 12.91 -12.90 30.84
C ASN A 515 14.00 -12.94 29.74
N ASN A 516 13.60 -12.86 28.46
CA ASN A 516 14.49 -12.94 27.29
C ASN A 516 14.11 -11.85 26.26
N ILE A 517 14.15 -10.58 26.70
CA ILE A 517 13.83 -9.40 25.88
C ILE A 517 14.67 -9.37 24.58
N GLN A 518 15.94 -9.80 24.62
CA GLN A 518 16.80 -9.88 23.43
C GLN A 518 16.26 -10.90 22.42
N GLY A 519 16.00 -12.15 22.83
CA GLY A 519 15.45 -13.15 21.92
C GLY A 519 14.05 -12.82 21.42
N ALA A 520 13.23 -12.15 22.26
CA ALA A 520 11.94 -11.63 21.85
C ALA A 520 12.05 -10.54 20.76
N ASN A 521 13.03 -9.64 20.88
CA ASN A 521 13.36 -8.66 19.83
C ASN A 521 13.88 -9.33 18.56
N ASP A 522 14.79 -10.30 18.68
CA ASP A 522 15.41 -10.93 17.52
C ASP A 522 14.41 -11.80 16.76
N PHE A 523 13.50 -12.49 17.47
CA PHE A 523 12.34 -13.13 16.87
C PHE A 523 11.43 -12.14 16.16
N MET A 524 11.03 -11.04 16.82
CA MET A 524 10.16 -10.03 16.21
C MET A 524 10.79 -9.42 14.96
N MET A 525 12.07 -9.05 15.00
CA MET A 525 12.78 -8.47 13.86
C MET A 525 12.96 -9.47 12.72
N TRP A 526 13.29 -10.73 13.01
CA TRP A 526 13.34 -11.80 11.99
C TRP A 526 11.95 -12.05 11.38
N PHE A 527 10.90 -12.12 12.20
CA PHE A 527 9.54 -12.34 11.73
C PHE A 527 9.07 -11.22 10.79
N LEU A 528 9.34 -9.96 11.13
CA LEU A 528 8.91 -8.79 10.37
C LEU A 528 9.80 -8.42 9.18
N ARG A 529 11.01 -8.99 9.04
CA ARG A 529 11.99 -8.61 7.99
C ARG A 529 12.54 -9.76 7.17
N GLU A 530 12.49 -10.99 7.66
CA GLU A 530 13.18 -12.14 7.05
C GLU A 530 12.28 -13.34 6.76
N SER A 531 11.18 -13.53 7.52
CA SER A 531 10.33 -14.74 7.44
C SER A 531 9.45 -14.87 6.19
N GLY A 532 9.23 -13.78 5.43
CA GLY A 532 8.30 -13.76 4.30
C GLY A 532 6.81 -13.62 4.68
N TYR A 533 6.50 -13.22 5.93
CA TYR A 533 5.11 -13.25 6.42
C TYR A 533 4.17 -12.23 5.78
N TYR A 534 4.65 -11.08 5.31
CA TYR A 534 3.80 -10.11 4.60
C TYR A 534 3.57 -10.52 3.14
N GLU A 535 4.56 -11.15 2.49
CA GLU A 535 4.41 -11.75 1.17
C GLU A 535 3.39 -12.90 1.21
N LEU A 536 3.45 -13.74 2.24
CA LEU A 536 2.52 -14.85 2.47
C LEU A 536 1.05 -14.39 2.59
N THR A 537 0.79 -13.19 3.10
CA THR A 537 -0.56 -12.63 3.18
C THR A 537 -0.91 -11.75 1.98
N GLY A 538 0.05 -11.40 1.12
CA GLY A 538 -0.13 -10.35 0.10
C GLY A 538 -0.29 -8.95 0.71
N GLY A 539 0.17 -8.76 1.94
CA GLY A 539 0.10 -7.51 2.69
C GLY A 539 1.13 -6.48 2.24
N ILE A 540 0.83 -5.21 2.47
CA ILE A 540 1.76 -4.10 2.29
C ILE A 540 2.93 -4.29 3.26
N PRO A 541 4.20 -4.28 2.80
CA PRO A 541 5.34 -4.43 3.69
C PRO A 541 5.34 -3.33 4.77
N PRO A 542 5.68 -3.65 6.03
CA PRO A 542 5.68 -2.69 7.12
C PRO A 542 6.83 -1.68 7.02
N ARG A 543 7.82 -1.91 6.14
CA ARG A 543 8.92 -0.99 5.84
C ARG A 543 8.54 0.03 4.76
N THR A 544 9.12 1.23 4.85
CA THR A 544 8.86 2.32 3.89
C THR A 544 9.69 2.23 2.60
N ASP A 545 10.84 1.53 2.62
CA ASP A 545 11.73 1.33 1.47
C ASP A 545 11.37 0.12 0.59
N MET A 546 10.34 -0.63 0.98
CA MET A 546 9.81 -1.77 0.21
C MET A 546 8.58 -1.33 -0.62
N PRO A 547 8.42 -1.83 -1.85
CA PRO A 547 7.31 -1.44 -2.74
C PRO A 547 5.98 -1.99 -2.24
N PHE A 548 4.87 -1.39 -2.69
CA PHE A 548 3.55 -1.99 -2.53
C PHE A 548 3.43 -3.29 -3.35
N PRO A 549 2.66 -4.31 -2.88
CA PRO A 549 2.37 -5.51 -3.67
C PRO A 549 1.62 -5.17 -4.96
N ASP A 550 1.75 -5.99 -6.01
CA ASP A 550 1.14 -5.76 -7.33
C ASP A 550 -0.37 -5.44 -7.27
N VAL A 551 -1.10 -6.10 -6.36
CA VAL A 551 -2.54 -5.88 -6.10
C VAL A 551 -2.85 -4.43 -5.68
N ILE A 552 -1.92 -3.79 -4.96
CA ILE A 552 -2.02 -2.43 -4.44
C ILE A 552 -1.41 -1.42 -5.43
N ALA A 553 -0.31 -1.76 -6.10
CA ALA A 553 0.23 -0.96 -7.20
C ALA A 553 -0.78 -0.82 -8.36
N ALA A 554 -1.64 -1.82 -8.57
CA ALA A 554 -2.76 -1.74 -9.50
C ALA A 554 -3.80 -0.66 -9.14
N PHE A 555 -3.94 -0.26 -7.88
CA PHE A 555 -4.82 0.85 -7.48
C PHE A 555 -4.23 2.19 -7.95
N GLU A 556 -2.92 2.39 -7.85
CA GLU A 556 -2.24 3.59 -8.38
C GLU A 556 -2.41 3.68 -9.91
N ALA A 557 -2.34 2.56 -10.61
CA ALA A 557 -2.61 2.47 -12.05
C ALA A 557 -4.08 2.76 -12.44
N LEU A 558 -5.03 2.62 -11.50
CA LEU A 558 -6.43 3.04 -11.64
C LEU A 558 -6.66 4.51 -11.24
N GLY A 559 -5.61 5.26 -10.87
CA GLY A 559 -5.72 6.65 -10.42
C GLY A 559 -6.24 6.82 -8.99
N VAL A 560 -6.16 5.77 -8.16
CA VAL A 560 -6.52 5.82 -6.74
C VAL A 560 -5.40 6.50 -5.96
N ILE A 561 -5.75 7.45 -5.10
CA ILE A 561 -4.84 8.04 -4.13
C ILE A 561 -4.82 7.14 -2.88
N LEU A 562 -3.67 6.51 -2.65
CA LEU A 562 -3.37 5.74 -1.44
C LEU A 562 -2.94 6.69 -0.31
N PHE A 563 -3.40 6.46 0.92
CA PHE A 563 -2.96 7.21 2.10
C PHE A 563 -2.96 6.39 3.39
N GLU A 564 -2.13 6.79 4.36
CA GLU A 564 -2.06 6.18 5.69
C GLU A 564 -3.03 6.87 6.67
N GLU A 565 -3.71 6.11 7.54
CA GLU A 565 -4.55 6.68 8.59
C GLU A 565 -3.71 7.29 9.72
N ASN A 566 -3.86 8.60 9.93
CA ASN A 566 -3.15 9.32 10.99
C ASN A 566 -3.55 8.78 12.37
N PRO A 567 -2.60 8.50 13.28
CA PRO A 567 -2.92 8.07 14.64
C PRO A 567 -3.69 9.16 15.42
N PRO A 568 -4.44 8.78 16.48
CA PRO A 568 -5.14 9.75 17.31
C PRO A 568 -4.16 10.68 18.04
N THR A 569 -4.44 11.97 18.04
CA THR A 569 -3.56 13.00 18.63
C THR A 569 -4.21 13.75 19.79
N GLY A 570 -3.40 14.17 20.76
CA GLY A 570 -3.84 15.01 21.88
C GLY A 570 -5.06 14.43 22.62
N ALA A 571 -6.18 15.17 22.61
CA ALA A 571 -7.43 14.79 23.27
C ALA A 571 -8.23 13.68 22.54
N MET A 572 -7.78 13.21 21.37
CA MET A 572 -8.41 12.09 20.65
C MET A 572 -7.86 10.72 21.06
N ILE A 573 -6.74 10.67 21.81
CA ILE A 573 -6.09 9.42 22.24
C ILE A 573 -7.02 8.64 23.19
N GLY A 574 -7.59 7.54 22.69
CA GLY A 574 -8.56 6.72 23.41
C GLY A 574 -10.02 7.22 23.31
N ARG A 575 -10.29 8.28 22.52
CA ARG A 575 -11.63 8.88 22.43
C ARG A 575 -12.57 8.06 21.54
N LEU A 576 -12.06 7.45 20.47
CA LEU A 576 -12.88 6.63 19.57
C LEU A 576 -13.50 5.46 20.34
N GLU A 577 -12.65 4.72 21.06
CA GLU A 577 -13.01 3.52 21.82
C GLU A 577 -14.03 3.83 22.93
N LEU A 578 -13.97 5.04 23.51
CA LEU A 578 -14.96 5.53 24.47
C LEU A 578 -16.30 5.86 23.79
N VAL A 579 -16.30 6.51 22.63
CA VAL A 579 -17.53 6.82 21.86
C VAL A 579 -18.20 5.53 21.37
N GLU A 580 -17.42 4.55 20.88
CA GLU A 580 -17.92 3.22 20.51
C GLU A 580 -18.60 2.53 21.72
N ALA A 581 -17.93 2.51 22.88
CA ALA A 581 -18.46 1.89 24.09
C ALA A 581 -19.72 2.58 24.65
N SER A 582 -19.77 3.92 24.65
CA SER A 582 -20.92 4.69 25.16
C SER A 582 -22.08 4.82 24.17
N SER A 583 -21.85 4.66 22.87
CA SER A 583 -22.92 4.58 21.84
C SER A 583 -23.48 3.17 21.67
N GLY A 584 -22.70 2.15 22.00
CA GLY A 584 -22.99 0.74 21.67
C GLY A 584 -22.70 0.38 20.21
N ILE A 585 -22.09 1.28 19.43
CA ILE A 585 -21.68 1.05 18.05
C ILE A 585 -20.16 0.81 18.02
N VAL A 586 -19.74 -0.45 18.07
CA VAL A 586 -18.35 -0.83 17.78
C VAL A 586 -18.18 -0.98 16.27
N LEU A 587 -17.29 -0.18 15.68
CA LEU A 587 -17.13 -0.03 14.23
C LEU A 587 -16.59 -1.31 13.58
N TRP A 588 -15.73 -2.06 14.27
CA TRP A 588 -15.22 -3.38 13.86
C TRP A 588 -15.91 -4.55 14.62
N ASN A 589 -17.23 -4.43 14.83
CA ASN A 589 -18.10 -5.52 15.27
C ASN A 589 -19.26 -5.75 14.26
N PRO A 590 -19.62 -7.01 13.95
CA PRO A 590 -20.54 -7.30 12.85
C PRO A 590 -22.01 -7.23 13.25
N ASP A 591 -22.36 -7.05 14.52
CA ASP A 591 -23.72 -7.31 15.01
C ASP A 591 -24.70 -6.20 14.62
N TRP A 592 -24.31 -4.93 14.74
CA TRP A 592 -25.12 -3.83 14.19
C TRP A 592 -25.21 -3.86 12.66
N LYS A 593 -24.21 -4.44 11.99
CA LYS A 593 -24.20 -4.67 10.53
C LYS A 593 -25.14 -5.81 10.13
N ARG A 594 -25.23 -6.86 10.95
CA ARG A 594 -26.21 -7.95 10.82
C ARG A 594 -27.63 -7.44 11.00
N ASP A 595 -27.88 -6.55 11.96
CA ASP A 595 -29.18 -5.90 12.14
C ASP A 595 -29.58 -5.06 10.91
N LEU A 596 -28.66 -4.23 10.41
CA LEU A 596 -28.84 -3.46 9.16
C LEU A 596 -29.14 -4.37 7.97
N PHE A 597 -28.38 -5.46 7.82
CA PHE A 597 -28.57 -6.46 6.78
C PHE A 597 -29.96 -7.09 6.87
N GLU A 598 -30.42 -7.48 8.07
CA GLU A 598 -31.72 -8.09 8.23
C GLU A 598 -32.88 -7.10 8.07
N ASP A 599 -32.71 -5.84 8.48
CA ASP A 599 -33.68 -4.79 8.19
C ASP A 599 -33.83 -4.56 6.67
N ALA A 600 -32.74 -4.67 5.91
CA ALA A 600 -32.77 -4.62 4.44
C ALA A 600 -33.42 -5.88 3.84
N PHE A 601 -32.94 -7.08 4.22
CA PHE A 601 -33.34 -8.37 3.65
C PHE A 601 -34.81 -8.69 3.90
N PHE A 602 -35.27 -8.51 5.13
CA PHE A 602 -36.68 -8.68 5.49
C PHE A 602 -37.50 -7.40 5.31
N ARG A 603 -36.90 -6.32 4.75
CA ARG A 603 -37.52 -5.02 4.45
C ARG A 603 -38.27 -4.40 5.65
N ARG A 604 -37.69 -4.54 6.85
CA ARG A 604 -38.26 -4.10 8.14
C ARG A 604 -38.15 -2.59 8.37
N LYS A 605 -37.09 -1.95 7.88
CA LYS A 605 -36.81 -0.50 8.03
C LYS A 605 -36.22 0.06 6.74
N THR A 606 -36.39 1.37 6.49
CA THR A 606 -35.67 2.09 5.43
C THR A 606 -34.26 2.46 5.90
N PHE A 607 -33.32 2.67 4.97
CA PHE A 607 -31.95 3.04 5.36
C PHE A 607 -31.88 4.35 6.14
N GLU A 608 -32.71 5.35 5.80
CA GLU A 608 -32.77 6.65 6.48
C GLU A 608 -33.18 6.47 7.96
N THR A 609 -34.03 5.48 8.24
CA THR A 609 -34.44 5.12 9.61
C THR A 609 -33.26 4.50 10.39
N ILE A 610 -32.50 3.61 9.74
CA ILE A 610 -31.31 2.96 10.33
C ILE A 610 -30.21 4.00 10.58
N SER A 611 -29.86 4.79 9.56
CA SER A 611 -28.93 5.93 9.59
C SER A 611 -29.24 6.90 10.72
N SER A 612 -30.49 7.37 10.84
CA SER A 612 -30.90 8.32 11.87
C SER A 612 -30.77 7.74 13.29
N ASN A 613 -31.13 6.46 13.47
CA ASN A 613 -30.98 5.77 14.75
C ASN A 613 -29.50 5.59 15.14
N LEU A 614 -28.65 5.13 14.20
CA LEU A 614 -27.21 5.00 14.42
C LEU A 614 -26.57 6.35 14.76
N ASN A 615 -26.93 7.43 14.05
CA ASN A 615 -26.42 8.76 14.33
C ASN A 615 -26.87 9.30 15.70
N THR A 616 -28.06 8.92 16.16
CA THR A 616 -28.58 9.28 17.49
C THR A 616 -27.80 8.56 18.60
N LEU A 617 -27.51 7.28 18.41
CA LEU A 617 -26.66 6.49 19.32
C LEU A 617 -25.21 7.02 19.35
N TRP A 618 -24.61 7.30 18.18
CA TRP A 618 -23.26 7.88 18.08
C TRP A 618 -23.15 9.22 18.81
N ASN A 619 -24.13 10.11 18.61
CA ASN A 619 -24.22 11.38 19.34
C ASN A 619 -24.31 11.18 20.85
N SER A 620 -25.09 10.20 21.31
CA SER A 620 -25.15 9.87 22.74
C SER A 620 -23.82 9.33 23.29
N GLY A 621 -23.05 8.63 22.45
CA GLY A 621 -21.65 8.27 22.73
C GLY A 621 -20.78 9.50 22.92
N ILE A 622 -20.78 10.42 21.94
CA ILE A 622 -20.04 11.70 21.99
C ILE A 622 -20.40 12.53 23.22
N ASP A 623 -21.70 12.60 23.59
CA ASP A 623 -22.19 13.37 24.74
C ASP A 623 -21.75 12.80 26.09
N GLN A 624 -21.55 11.48 26.19
CA GLN A 624 -21.05 10.81 27.41
C GLN A 624 -19.52 10.94 27.57
N THR A 625 -18.80 11.30 26.51
CA THR A 625 -17.33 11.30 26.44
C THR A 625 -16.77 12.67 26.08
N ALA A 626 -17.55 13.73 26.32
CA ALA A 626 -17.31 15.10 25.83
C ALA A 626 -16.09 15.77 26.48
#